data_AF-A0A0G0MY57-F1
#
_entry.id   AF-A0A0G0MY57-F1
#
_cell.length_a   1.000
_cell.length_b   1.000
_cell.length_c   1.000
_cell.angle_alpha   90.00
_cell.angle_beta   90.00
_cell.angle_gamma   90.00
#
_symmetry.space_group_name_H-M   'P 1'
#
loop_
_entity.id
_entity.type
_entity.pdbx_description
1 polymer ?
#
loop_
_entity_poly.entity_id
_entity_poly.type
_entity_poly.pdbx_seq_one_letter_code
_entity_poly.pdbx_strand_id
1 'polypeptide(L)'
;MSKFVHLHGHSEYSLLDGLSKIPQLVKTVKSLGMEAVAITDHGAMYGAIEFYKACREAGIKPIIGAEMYVAKRSHKDKEGKLDSEPYHLTVLAKNYQGYLNLMKLITIAQVEGYYYRPRVDKKLLQEFHEGLIALSGCPGGEFIRSLDDNLEKASKIAEEYLQIFGEGNFYLELQSHPYEQSLDEASDEKVKKDLQEIAGIQKLTREAIKELSPEKQVEVYNAIFEFMYILQSTYLPFNVLK
;
A
#
# COMPACT_ATOMS: atom_id res chain seq x y z
N MET A 1 12.57 2.91 21.17
CA MET A 1 11.67 3.35 20.10
C MET A 1 12.18 2.77 18.81
N SER A 2 11.45 1.81 18.22
CA SER A 2 11.80 1.29 16.89
C SER A 2 11.73 2.44 15.89
N LYS A 3 12.75 2.54 15.02
CA LYS A 3 12.84 3.63 14.03
C LYS A 3 11.95 3.41 12.81
N PHE A 4 11.28 2.27 12.73
CA PHE A 4 10.49 1.85 11.57
C PHE A 4 9.29 1.00 12.00
N VAL A 5 8.19 1.12 11.24
CA VAL A 5 6.95 0.36 11.37
C VAL A 5 6.49 0.05 9.95
N HIS A 6 6.19 -1.21 9.65
CA HIS A 6 5.63 -1.60 8.34
C HIS A 6 4.14 -1.28 8.29
N LEU A 7 3.75 -0.42 7.35
CA LEU A 7 2.36 0.02 7.14
C LEU A 7 1.73 -0.58 5.87
N HIS A 8 2.53 -1.20 5.00
CA HIS A 8 2.07 -1.88 3.80
C HIS A 8 2.63 -3.31 3.82
N GLY A 9 1.75 -4.30 4.00
CA GLY A 9 2.16 -5.70 4.03
C GLY A 9 0.98 -6.67 3.97
N HIS A 10 1.18 -7.77 3.23
CA HIS A 10 0.16 -8.78 2.95
C HIS A 10 0.35 -10.01 3.84
N SER A 11 -0.73 -10.40 4.51
CA SER A 11 -0.82 -11.66 5.26
C SER A 11 -1.22 -12.81 4.34
N GLU A 12 -1.38 -14.02 4.89
CA GLU A 12 -1.93 -15.16 4.14
C GLU A 12 -3.36 -14.94 3.63
N TYR A 13 -4.04 -13.88 4.06
CA TYR A 13 -5.38 -13.53 3.64
C TYR A 13 -5.45 -12.72 2.34
N SER A 14 -4.32 -12.22 1.82
CA SER A 14 -4.17 -11.87 0.40
C SER A 14 -4.10 -13.17 -0.42
N LEU A 15 -5.26 -13.77 -0.67
CA LEU A 15 -5.34 -15.09 -1.32
C LEU A 15 -4.61 -15.11 -2.67
N LEU A 16 -3.81 -16.16 -2.88
CA LEU A 16 -2.98 -16.39 -4.08
C LEU A 16 -1.79 -15.44 -4.24
N ASP A 17 -1.49 -14.62 -3.22
CA ASP A 17 -0.36 -13.68 -3.24
C ASP A 17 0.42 -13.74 -1.92
N GLY A 18 -0.21 -13.38 -0.81
CA GLY A 18 0.46 -13.24 0.48
C GLY A 18 0.86 -14.58 1.13
N LEU A 19 2.09 -14.63 1.64
CA LEU A 19 2.69 -15.81 2.27
C LEU A 19 2.87 -15.69 3.79
N SER A 20 2.55 -14.52 4.34
CA SER A 20 2.99 -14.10 5.66
C SER A 20 2.00 -14.48 6.73
N LYS A 21 2.21 -15.66 7.34
CA LYS A 21 1.32 -16.16 8.39
C LYS A 21 1.27 -15.22 9.60
N ILE A 22 0.08 -14.80 10.03
CA ILE A 22 -0.11 -13.84 11.13
C ILE A 22 0.71 -14.19 12.39
N PRO A 23 0.69 -15.44 12.92
CA PRO A 23 1.48 -15.77 14.11
C PRO A 23 3.00 -15.59 13.91
N GLN A 24 3.51 -15.99 12.75
CA GLN A 24 4.92 -15.86 12.38
C GLN A 24 5.28 -14.38 12.20
N LEU A 25 4.44 -13.61 11.51
CA LEU A 25 4.59 -12.18 11.33
C LEU A 25 4.74 -11.46 12.68
N VAL A 26 3.79 -11.67 13.58
CA VAL A 26 3.78 -11.02 14.90
C VAL A 26 5.01 -11.41 15.72
N LYS A 27 5.42 -12.69 15.68
CA LYS A 27 6.64 -13.16 16.33
C LYS A 27 7.88 -12.46 15.79
N THR A 28 7.98 -12.30 14.47
CA THR A 28 9.12 -11.64 13.82
C THR A 28 9.18 -10.17 14.20
N VAL A 29 8.06 -9.44 14.09
CA VAL A 29 7.94 -8.03 14.49
C VAL A 29 8.40 -7.83 15.94
N LYS A 30 7.98 -8.73 16.85
CA LYS A 30 8.41 -8.71 18.25
C LYS A 30 9.92 -8.93 18.40
N SER A 31 10.48 -9.92 17.68
CA SER A 31 11.91 -10.24 17.74
C SER A 31 12.80 -9.10 17.22
N LEU A 32 12.28 -8.29 16.29
CA LEU A 32 12.94 -7.09 15.76
C LEU A 32 12.77 -5.85 16.64
N GLY A 33 12.07 -5.98 17.79
CA GLY A 33 11.83 -4.87 18.71
C GLY A 33 10.90 -3.79 18.16
N MET A 34 10.08 -4.11 17.15
CA MET A 34 9.09 -3.19 16.58
C MET A 34 7.85 -3.11 17.49
N GLU A 35 7.34 -1.90 17.66
CA GLU A 35 6.21 -1.63 18.57
C GLU A 35 4.84 -1.72 17.88
N ALA A 36 4.81 -1.68 16.54
CA ALA A 36 3.60 -1.70 15.72
C ALA A 36 3.84 -2.40 14.38
N VAL A 37 2.77 -2.85 13.74
CA VAL A 37 2.77 -3.38 12.37
C VAL A 37 1.35 -3.25 11.79
N ALA A 38 1.24 -3.07 10.47
CA ALA A 38 -0.02 -3.12 9.76
C ALA A 38 -0.17 -4.39 8.91
N ILE A 39 -1.41 -4.80 8.67
CA ILE A 39 -1.75 -5.64 7.53
C ILE A 39 -2.67 -4.85 6.58
N THR A 40 -2.43 -5.01 5.29
CA THR A 40 -3.14 -4.31 4.21
C THR A 40 -3.46 -5.28 3.10
N ASP A 41 -4.20 -6.35 3.39
CA ASP A 41 -4.49 -7.40 2.41
C ASP A 41 -5.26 -6.88 1.18
N HIS A 42 -5.09 -7.55 0.05
CA HIS A 42 -5.68 -7.17 -1.24
C HIS A 42 -7.21 -7.23 -1.22
N GLY A 43 -7.86 -6.06 -1.28
CA GLY A 43 -9.31 -5.93 -1.45
C GLY A 43 -10.15 -6.61 -0.37
N ALA A 44 -9.56 -6.92 0.79
CA ALA A 44 -10.19 -7.71 1.84
C ALA A 44 -9.65 -7.34 3.23
N MET A 45 -10.38 -7.79 4.26
CA MET A 45 -10.00 -7.65 5.68
C MET A 45 -10.20 -8.96 6.43
N TYR A 46 -10.07 -10.10 5.75
CA TYR A 46 -10.42 -11.42 6.30
C TYR A 46 -9.59 -11.76 7.57
N GLY A 47 -8.32 -11.39 7.58
CA GLY A 47 -7.41 -11.61 8.70
C GLY A 47 -7.47 -10.59 9.83
N ALA A 48 -8.26 -9.52 9.71
CA ALA A 48 -8.18 -8.35 10.61
C ALA A 48 -8.37 -8.69 12.10
N ILE A 49 -9.32 -9.56 12.43
CA ILE A 49 -9.63 -9.93 13.82
C ILE A 49 -8.57 -10.88 14.40
N GLU A 50 -8.10 -11.85 13.62
CA GLU A 50 -7.01 -12.75 14.03
C GLU A 50 -5.73 -11.95 14.29
N PHE A 51 -5.37 -11.09 13.35
CA PHE A 51 -4.21 -10.20 13.45
C PHE A 51 -4.28 -9.30 14.67
N TYR A 52 -5.43 -8.65 14.89
CA TYR A 52 -5.65 -7.80 16.06
C TYR A 52 -5.38 -8.57 17.35
N LYS A 53 -5.96 -9.77 17.51
CA LYS A 53 -5.78 -10.59 18.72
C LYS A 53 -4.31 -11.00 18.90
N ALA A 54 -3.67 -11.50 17.85
CA ALA A 54 -2.27 -11.94 17.89
C ALA A 54 -1.33 -10.80 18.29
N CYS A 55 -1.48 -9.61 17.70
CA CYS A 55 -0.71 -8.43 18.07
C CYS A 55 -0.91 -8.04 19.53
N ARG A 56 -2.16 -8.02 19.99
CA ARG A 56 -2.50 -7.65 21.38
C ARG A 56 -1.89 -8.60 22.39
N GLU A 57 -1.93 -9.91 22.14
CA GLU A 57 -1.28 -10.93 22.98
C GLU A 57 0.25 -10.78 23.00
N ALA A 58 0.83 -10.36 21.88
CA ALA A 58 2.27 -10.15 21.77
C ALA A 58 2.75 -8.81 22.34
N GLY A 59 1.85 -7.87 22.67
CA GLY A 59 2.18 -6.51 23.10
C GLY A 59 2.57 -5.57 21.95
N ILE A 60 2.17 -5.90 20.72
CA ILE A 60 2.38 -5.10 19.51
C ILE A 60 1.11 -4.31 19.21
N LYS A 61 1.23 -3.05 18.78
CA LYS A 61 0.10 -2.24 18.32
C LYS A 61 -0.33 -2.71 16.91
N PRO A 62 -1.54 -3.28 16.74
CA PRO A 62 -2.06 -3.61 15.42
C PRO A 62 -2.52 -2.35 14.69
N ILE A 63 -2.21 -2.25 13.40
CA ILE A 63 -2.78 -1.26 12.48
C ILE A 63 -3.56 -2.01 11.43
N ILE A 64 -4.87 -1.75 11.35
CA ILE A 64 -5.75 -2.44 10.41
C ILE A 64 -5.87 -1.57 9.15
N GLY A 65 -5.61 -2.18 7.99
CA GLY A 65 -5.80 -1.55 6.69
C GLY A 65 -6.22 -2.55 5.62
N ALA A 66 -6.23 -2.09 4.38
CA ALA A 66 -6.42 -2.90 3.17
C ALA A 66 -5.71 -2.22 1.99
N GLU A 67 -5.14 -3.00 1.09
CA GLU A 67 -4.75 -2.48 -0.23
C GLU A 67 -5.98 -2.56 -1.13
N MET A 68 -6.63 -1.42 -1.31
CA MET A 68 -7.88 -1.29 -2.03
C MET A 68 -7.66 -1.24 -3.54
N TYR A 69 -8.61 -1.79 -4.29
CA TYR A 69 -8.66 -1.59 -5.75
C TYR A 69 -9.52 -0.37 -6.08
N VAL A 70 -8.95 0.61 -6.79
CA VAL A 70 -9.64 1.82 -7.24
C VAL A 70 -9.93 1.73 -8.74
N ALA A 71 -11.19 1.82 -9.12
CA ALA A 71 -11.61 1.80 -10.52
C ALA A 71 -11.16 3.07 -11.25
N LYS A 72 -10.80 2.94 -12.53
CA LYS A 72 -10.43 4.07 -13.41
C LYS A 72 -11.58 5.05 -13.65
N ARG A 73 -12.82 4.54 -13.62
CA ARG A 73 -14.07 5.27 -13.83
C ARG A 73 -14.98 5.06 -12.62
N SER A 74 -16.17 4.47 -12.79
CA SER A 74 -17.00 4.04 -11.67
C SER A 74 -16.66 2.61 -11.23
N HIS A 75 -16.82 2.32 -9.94
CA HIS A 75 -16.79 0.94 -9.44
C HIS A 75 -17.87 0.05 -10.07
N LYS A 76 -18.94 0.65 -10.61
CA LYS A 76 -20.06 -0.06 -11.27
C LYS A 76 -19.78 -0.37 -12.75
N ASP A 77 -18.79 0.26 -13.36
CA ASP A 77 -18.46 0.06 -14.77
C ASP A 77 -17.72 -1.28 -14.97
N LYS A 78 -18.14 -2.04 -16.00
CA LYS A 78 -17.67 -3.40 -16.30
C LYS A 78 -17.41 -3.60 -17.80
N GLU A 79 -16.69 -2.67 -18.41
CA GLU A 79 -16.40 -2.65 -19.84
C GLU A 79 -14.97 -3.13 -20.13
N GLY A 80 -14.83 -4.43 -20.43
CA GLY A 80 -13.64 -5.02 -21.04
C GLY A 80 -12.31 -4.46 -20.54
N LYS A 81 -11.43 -4.05 -21.47
CA LYS A 81 -10.10 -3.49 -21.19
C LYS A 81 -10.13 -2.15 -20.45
N LEU A 82 -11.23 -1.40 -20.51
CA LEU A 82 -11.31 -0.09 -19.85
C LEU A 82 -11.38 -0.25 -18.34
N ASP A 83 -12.05 -1.30 -17.86
CA ASP A 83 -12.36 -1.49 -16.44
C ASP A 83 -11.71 -2.73 -15.82
N SER A 84 -10.95 -3.52 -16.61
CA SER A 84 -10.32 -4.77 -16.14
C SER A 84 -9.15 -4.58 -15.19
N GLU A 85 -8.49 -3.42 -15.24
CA GLU A 85 -7.27 -3.14 -14.49
C GLU A 85 -7.47 -1.95 -13.56
N PRO A 86 -7.89 -2.18 -12.30
CA PRO A 86 -7.94 -1.13 -11.30
C PRO A 86 -6.53 -0.71 -10.85
N TYR A 87 -6.47 0.43 -10.17
CA TYR A 87 -5.29 0.88 -9.43
C TYR A 87 -5.28 0.30 -8.02
N HIS A 88 -4.12 0.27 -7.39
CA HIS A 88 -3.98 -0.06 -5.98
C HIS A 88 -3.91 1.22 -5.12
N LEU A 89 -4.45 1.17 -3.91
CA LEU A 89 -4.35 2.24 -2.92
C LEU A 89 -4.28 1.64 -1.52
N THR A 90 -3.19 1.91 -0.80
CA THR A 90 -3.02 1.44 0.58
C THR A 90 -3.83 2.32 1.51
N VAL A 91 -4.78 1.76 2.25
CA VAL A 91 -5.67 2.51 3.15
C VAL A 91 -5.63 1.93 4.56
N LEU A 92 -5.43 2.78 5.56
CA LEU A 92 -5.28 2.44 6.97
C LEU A 92 -6.39 3.08 7.80
N ALA A 93 -6.91 2.34 8.77
CA ALA A 93 -7.83 2.88 9.78
C ALA A 93 -7.05 3.61 10.87
N LYS A 94 -7.17 4.95 10.92
CA LYS A 94 -6.56 5.81 11.96
C LYS A 94 -7.23 5.63 13.31
N ASN A 95 -8.53 5.40 13.31
CA ASN A 95 -9.38 5.29 14.49
C ASN A 95 -10.57 4.34 14.22
N TYR A 96 -11.49 4.23 15.19
CA TYR A 96 -12.65 3.35 15.07
C TYR A 96 -13.60 3.76 13.93
N GLN A 97 -13.82 5.06 13.71
CA GLN A 97 -14.64 5.52 12.59
C GLN A 97 -14.00 5.13 11.24
N GLY A 98 -12.68 5.26 11.13
CA GLY A 98 -11.91 4.77 9.99
C GLY A 98 -12.07 3.26 9.77
N TYR A 99 -12.06 2.47 10.83
CA TYR A 99 -12.30 1.03 10.74
C TYR A 99 -13.71 0.71 10.20
N LEU A 100 -14.74 1.42 10.68
CA LEU A 100 -16.11 1.28 10.17
C LEU A 100 -16.21 1.67 8.70
N ASN A 101 -15.59 2.78 8.31
CA ASN A 101 -15.55 3.27 6.94
C ASN A 101 -14.80 2.31 6.01
N LEU A 102 -13.66 1.78 6.45
CA LEU A 102 -12.89 0.79 5.70
C LEU A 102 -13.70 -0.50 5.47
N MET A 103 -14.38 -1.01 6.51
CA MET A 103 -15.29 -2.15 6.37
C MET A 103 -16.43 -1.87 5.38
N LYS A 104 -17.01 -0.66 5.44
CA LYS A 104 -18.09 -0.26 4.53
C LYS A 104 -17.61 -0.23 3.08
N LEU A 105 -16.45 0.38 2.83
CA LEU A 105 -15.82 0.45 1.52
C LEU A 105 -15.53 -0.95 0.95
N ILE A 106 -14.91 -1.84 1.75
CA ILE A 106 -14.65 -3.23 1.34
C ILE A 106 -15.95 -3.98 1.04
N THR A 107 -17.00 -3.76 1.83
CA THR A 107 -18.31 -4.37 1.59
C THR A 107 -18.89 -3.90 0.25
N ILE A 108 -18.88 -2.59 -0.03
CA ILE A 108 -19.35 -2.05 -1.32
C ILE A 108 -18.52 -2.60 -2.47
N ALA A 109 -17.21 -2.67 -2.30
CA ALA A 109 -16.29 -3.18 -3.31
C ALA A 109 -16.60 -4.63 -3.69
N GLN A 110 -16.91 -5.46 -2.70
CA GLN A 110 -17.23 -6.89 -2.88
C GLN A 110 -18.65 -7.10 -3.44
N VAL A 111 -19.64 -6.34 -2.97
CA VAL A 111 -21.06 -6.57 -3.30
C VAL A 111 -21.47 -5.85 -4.58
N GLU A 112 -21.04 -4.61 -4.78
CA GLU A 112 -21.45 -3.76 -5.90
C GLU A 112 -20.33 -3.56 -6.93
N GLY A 113 -19.09 -3.40 -6.45
CA GLY A 113 -17.94 -3.02 -7.27
C GLY A 113 -17.18 -4.17 -7.95
N TYR A 114 -17.56 -5.41 -7.67
CA TYR A 114 -16.81 -6.58 -8.13
C TYR A 114 -16.91 -6.77 -9.64
N TYR A 115 -15.75 -6.85 -10.30
CA TYR A 115 -15.61 -7.27 -11.69
C TYR A 115 -14.59 -8.41 -11.79
N TYR A 116 -13.31 -8.10 -11.97
CA TYR A 116 -12.21 -9.05 -11.78
C TYR A 116 -11.57 -8.96 -10.38
N ARG A 117 -11.81 -7.83 -9.71
CA ARG A 117 -11.38 -7.49 -8.36
C ARG A 117 -12.51 -6.69 -7.67
N PRO A 118 -12.57 -6.68 -6.33
CA PRO A 118 -13.51 -5.86 -5.58
C PRO A 118 -13.05 -4.40 -5.58
N ARG A 119 -13.74 -3.52 -6.32
CA ARG A 119 -13.27 -2.14 -6.57
C ARG A 119 -14.14 -1.09 -5.89
N VAL A 120 -13.54 0.01 -5.47
CA VAL A 120 -14.22 1.27 -5.15
C VAL A 120 -13.90 2.32 -6.21
N ASP A 121 -14.53 3.49 -6.17
CA ASP A 121 -14.12 4.67 -6.93
C ASP A 121 -13.83 5.83 -5.99
N LYS A 122 -13.24 6.91 -6.54
CA LYS A 122 -12.85 8.08 -5.75
C LYS A 122 -14.04 8.79 -5.08
N LYS A 123 -15.25 8.67 -5.63
CA LYS A 123 -16.47 9.21 -5.01
C LYS A 123 -16.78 8.48 -3.71
N LEU A 124 -16.71 7.15 -3.71
CA LEU A 124 -16.85 6.37 -2.48
C LEU A 124 -15.74 6.67 -1.48
N LEU A 125 -14.49 6.83 -1.94
CA LEU A 125 -13.38 7.22 -1.05
C LEU A 125 -13.66 8.57 -0.41
N GLN A 126 -14.16 9.55 -1.17
CA GLN A 126 -14.54 10.87 -0.65
C GLN A 126 -15.73 10.80 0.32
N GLU A 127 -16.70 9.91 0.11
CA GLU A 127 -17.84 9.74 1.02
C GLU A 127 -17.43 9.11 2.36
N PHE A 128 -16.50 8.15 2.33
CA PHE A 128 -16.09 7.37 3.50
C PHE A 128 -14.67 7.70 3.99
N HIS A 129 -14.14 8.88 3.69
CA HIS A 129 -12.75 9.24 4.00
C HIS A 129 -12.45 9.42 5.50
N GLU A 130 -13.48 9.72 6.31
CA GLU A 130 -13.27 10.09 7.71
C GLU A 130 -12.56 8.99 8.50
N GLY A 131 -11.48 9.36 9.21
CA GLY A 131 -10.71 8.42 10.01
C GLY A 131 -9.81 7.47 9.21
N LEU A 132 -9.67 7.66 7.89
CA LEU A 132 -8.74 6.90 7.05
C LEU A 132 -7.44 7.67 6.84
N ILE A 133 -6.34 6.93 6.64
CA ILE A 133 -5.07 7.42 6.10
C ILE A 133 -4.81 6.63 4.82
N ALA A 134 -4.35 7.30 3.76
CA ALA A 134 -3.97 6.65 2.51
C ALA A 134 -2.49 6.85 2.18
N LEU A 135 -1.88 5.83 1.57
CA LEU A 135 -0.55 5.91 0.96
C LEU A 135 -0.73 5.82 -0.56
N SER A 136 0.11 6.51 -1.33
CA SER A 136 0.00 6.55 -2.81
C SER A 136 0.09 5.18 -3.51
N GLY A 137 0.50 4.14 -2.79
CA GLY A 137 0.45 2.75 -3.23
C GLY A 137 1.76 2.20 -3.79
N CYS A 138 1.71 0.93 -4.20
CA CYS A 138 2.79 0.21 -4.87
C CYS A 138 2.89 0.61 -6.37
N PRO A 139 3.75 -0.02 -7.20
CA PRO A 139 3.80 0.22 -8.65
C PRO A 139 2.46 0.05 -9.39
N GLY A 140 1.50 -0.68 -8.81
CA GLY A 140 0.12 -0.79 -9.32
C GLY A 140 -0.77 0.43 -9.01
N GLY A 141 -0.29 1.37 -8.21
CA GLY A 141 -1.01 2.57 -7.78
C GLY A 141 -1.17 3.62 -8.87
N GLU A 142 -2.22 4.42 -8.74
CA GLU A 142 -2.58 5.44 -9.75
C GLU A 142 -1.51 6.52 -9.86
N PHE A 143 -0.94 6.94 -8.73
CA PHE A 143 0.13 7.94 -8.70
C PHE A 143 1.34 7.47 -9.53
N ILE A 144 1.87 6.28 -9.23
CA ILE A 144 3.05 5.75 -9.93
C ILE A 144 2.75 5.49 -11.42
N ARG A 145 1.62 4.87 -11.73
CA ARG A 145 1.22 4.62 -13.14
C ARG A 145 0.97 5.89 -13.96
N SER A 146 0.75 7.04 -13.31
CA SER A 146 0.62 8.31 -14.00
C SER A 146 1.96 9.00 -14.30
N LEU A 147 3.06 8.52 -13.70
CA LEU A 147 4.42 9.02 -13.97
C LEU A 147 4.90 8.69 -15.38
N ASP A 148 4.40 7.59 -15.97
CA ASP A 148 4.72 7.20 -17.34
C ASP A 148 4.24 8.24 -18.38
N ASP A 149 3.17 8.98 -18.06
CA ASP A 149 2.63 10.03 -18.92
C ASP A 149 3.38 11.36 -18.74
N ASN A 150 3.38 11.91 -17.52
CA ASN A 150 4.03 13.16 -17.12
C ASN A 150 3.88 13.37 -15.58
N LEU A 151 4.90 13.94 -14.94
CA LEU A 151 4.88 14.44 -13.56
C LEU A 151 3.67 15.34 -13.24
N GLU A 152 3.20 16.17 -14.18
CA GLU A 152 2.02 17.03 -13.97
C GLU A 152 0.75 16.19 -13.67
N LYS A 153 0.60 15.03 -14.30
CA LYS A 153 -0.55 14.15 -14.06
C LYS A 153 -0.45 13.52 -12.67
N ALA A 154 0.72 13.02 -12.29
CA ALA A 154 0.97 12.50 -10.95
C ALA A 154 0.76 13.54 -9.86
N SER A 155 1.16 14.79 -10.13
CA SER A 155 0.91 15.94 -9.27
C SER A 155 -0.60 16.16 -9.03
N LYS A 156 -1.43 16.14 -10.09
CA LYS A 156 -2.89 16.24 -9.98
C LYS A 156 -3.50 15.06 -9.22
N ILE A 157 -3.01 13.84 -9.43
CA ILE A 157 -3.48 12.66 -8.68
C ILE A 157 -3.16 12.79 -7.18
N ALA A 158 -1.96 13.25 -6.83
CA ALA A 158 -1.60 13.49 -5.43
C ALA A 158 -2.49 14.58 -4.80
N GLU A 159 -2.76 15.68 -5.52
CA GLU A 159 -3.68 16.73 -5.09
C GLU A 159 -5.10 16.20 -4.86
N GLU A 160 -5.61 15.36 -5.76
CA GLU A 160 -6.95 14.77 -5.62
C GLU A 160 -7.05 13.90 -4.36
N TYR A 161 -6.04 13.07 -4.08
CA TYR A 161 -6.02 12.26 -2.86
C TYR A 161 -5.85 13.10 -1.59
N LEU A 162 -5.06 14.18 -1.63
CA LEU A 162 -5.00 15.15 -0.51
C LEU A 162 -6.36 15.78 -0.24
N GLN A 163 -7.12 16.13 -1.28
CA GLN A 163 -8.47 16.69 -1.13
C GLN A 163 -9.45 15.67 -0.57
N ILE A 164 -9.34 14.39 -0.97
CA ILE A 164 -10.20 13.31 -0.48
C ILE A 164 -9.92 13.01 1.00
N PHE A 165 -8.67 12.75 1.37
CA PHE A 165 -8.35 12.28 2.73
C PHE A 165 -8.10 13.43 3.72
N GLY A 166 -7.80 14.62 3.22
CA GLY A 166 -7.48 15.79 4.02
C GLY A 166 -6.02 15.83 4.50
N GLU A 167 -5.63 17.00 5.00
CA GLU A 167 -4.28 17.28 5.49
C GLU A 167 -3.86 16.29 6.58
N GLY A 168 -2.63 15.76 6.46
CA GLY A 168 -2.08 14.78 7.40
C GLY A 168 -2.68 13.36 7.31
N ASN A 169 -3.49 13.07 6.29
CA ASN A 169 -4.08 11.75 6.07
C ASN A 169 -3.76 11.14 4.68
N PHE A 170 -2.89 11.78 3.90
CA PHE A 170 -2.35 11.21 2.67
C PHE A 170 -0.83 11.35 2.64
N TYR A 171 -0.16 10.29 2.19
CA TYR A 171 1.30 10.21 2.14
C TYR A 171 1.76 9.65 0.79
N LEU A 172 2.87 10.19 0.28
CA LEU A 172 3.55 9.58 -0.85
C LEU A 172 4.32 8.35 -0.37
N GLU A 173 3.99 7.19 -0.91
CA GLU A 173 4.61 5.91 -0.56
C GLU A 173 5.88 5.72 -1.40
N LEU A 174 7.02 5.53 -0.73
CA LEU A 174 8.28 5.19 -1.38
C LEU A 174 8.69 3.78 -0.99
N GLN A 175 8.63 2.86 -1.95
CA GLN A 175 9.11 1.49 -1.79
C GLN A 175 10.58 1.39 -2.23
N SER A 176 11.40 0.71 -1.42
CA SER A 176 12.84 0.59 -1.65
C SER A 176 13.30 -0.87 -1.60
N HIS A 177 13.32 -1.51 -2.76
CA HIS A 177 13.79 -2.88 -2.95
C HIS A 177 15.15 -2.90 -3.68
N PRO A 178 15.98 -3.92 -3.40
CA PRO A 178 17.30 -4.07 -4.00
C PRO A 178 17.23 -4.71 -5.40
N TYR A 179 16.32 -4.26 -6.26
CA TYR A 179 16.12 -4.85 -7.60
C TYR A 179 17.40 -4.87 -8.44
N GLU A 180 18.22 -3.80 -8.37
CA GLU A 180 19.50 -3.73 -9.06
C GLU A 180 20.49 -4.80 -8.60
N GLN A 181 20.50 -5.15 -7.31
CA GLN A 181 21.36 -6.22 -6.78
C GLN A 181 20.85 -7.59 -7.23
N SER A 182 19.52 -7.77 -7.27
CA SER A 182 18.90 -9.02 -7.73
C SER A 182 19.08 -9.28 -9.23
N LEU A 183 19.41 -8.26 -10.04
CA LEU A 183 19.70 -8.44 -11.47
C LEU A 183 20.92 -9.32 -11.72
N ASP A 184 21.95 -9.20 -10.87
CA ASP A 184 23.18 -9.98 -10.99
C ASP A 184 22.96 -11.47 -10.64
N GLU A 185 21.93 -11.76 -9.83
CA GLU A 185 21.58 -13.11 -9.38
C GLU A 185 20.60 -13.82 -10.32
N ALA A 186 19.85 -13.08 -11.12
CA ALA A 186 18.84 -13.63 -12.02
C ALA A 186 19.49 -14.34 -13.21
N SER A 187 19.16 -15.62 -13.42
CA SER A 187 19.63 -16.41 -14.57
C SER A 187 18.64 -16.41 -15.74
N ASP A 188 17.36 -16.15 -15.48
CA ASP A 188 16.29 -16.13 -16.48
C ASP A 188 16.14 -14.72 -17.10
N GLU A 189 16.12 -14.65 -18.44
CA GLU A 189 16.07 -13.38 -19.18
C GLU A 189 14.75 -12.62 -18.99
N LYS A 190 13.63 -13.34 -18.80
CA LYS A 190 12.35 -12.69 -18.51
C LYS A 190 12.39 -12.06 -17.12
N VAL A 191 12.91 -12.78 -16.13
CA VAL A 191 13.08 -12.27 -14.77
C VAL A 191 14.00 -11.04 -14.75
N LYS A 192 15.12 -11.06 -15.49
CA LYS A 192 15.99 -9.89 -15.63
C LYS A 192 15.25 -8.68 -16.20
N LYS A 193 14.45 -8.89 -17.25
CA LYS A 193 13.66 -7.81 -17.86
C LYS A 193 12.66 -7.22 -16.88
N ASP A 194 11.92 -8.08 -16.17
CA ASP A 194 10.94 -7.65 -15.17
C ASP A 194 11.62 -6.86 -14.02
N LEU A 195 12.80 -7.32 -13.57
CA LEU A 195 13.62 -6.63 -12.56
C LEU A 195 14.16 -5.27 -13.06
N GLN A 196 14.56 -5.17 -14.33
CA GLN A 196 15.02 -3.91 -14.93
C GLN A 196 13.88 -2.90 -15.02
N GLU A 197 12.70 -3.35 -15.45
CA GLU A 197 11.50 -2.51 -15.56
C GLU A 197 11.11 -1.95 -14.18
N ILE A 198 10.99 -2.81 -13.17
CA ILE A 198 10.59 -2.37 -11.83
C ILE A 198 11.66 -1.52 -11.13
N ALA A 199 12.95 -1.76 -11.39
CA ALA A 199 14.03 -0.88 -10.93
C ALA A 199 13.91 0.53 -11.55
N GLY A 200 13.56 0.61 -12.84
CA GLY A 200 13.28 1.86 -13.53
C GLY A 200 12.11 2.62 -12.91
N ILE A 201 10.99 1.93 -12.66
CA ILE A 201 9.80 2.51 -11.99
C ILE A 201 10.16 3.03 -10.59
N GLN A 202 10.93 2.26 -9.81
CA GLN A 202 11.38 2.69 -8.49
C GLN A 202 12.22 3.97 -8.56
N LYS A 203 13.13 4.08 -9.53
CA LYS A 203 13.96 5.28 -9.72
C LYS A 203 13.11 6.48 -10.11
N LEU A 204 12.21 6.33 -11.08
CA LEU A 204 11.29 7.38 -11.50
C LEU A 204 10.42 7.87 -10.34
N THR A 205 9.89 6.94 -9.54
CA THR A 205 9.09 7.25 -8.35
C THR A 205 9.89 8.06 -7.33
N ARG A 206 11.16 7.72 -7.07
CA ARG A 206 12.03 8.50 -6.17
C ARG A 206 12.25 9.92 -6.66
N GLU A 207 12.52 10.09 -7.95
CA GLU A 207 12.75 11.40 -8.56
C GLU A 207 11.46 12.26 -8.46
N ALA A 208 10.31 11.69 -8.81
CA ALA A 208 9.03 12.35 -8.71
C ALA A 208 8.66 12.75 -7.28
N ILE A 209 8.82 11.86 -6.30
CA ILE A 209 8.54 12.15 -4.89
C ILE A 209 9.46 13.27 -4.37
N LYS A 210 10.74 13.27 -4.77
CA LYS A 210 11.69 14.31 -4.35
C LYS A 210 11.28 15.70 -4.82
N GLU A 211 10.63 15.81 -5.97
CA GLU A 211 10.12 17.06 -6.51
C GLU A 211 8.76 17.44 -5.91
N LEU A 212 7.80 16.50 -5.92
CA LEU A 212 6.41 16.77 -5.56
C LEU A 212 6.16 16.88 -4.05
N SER A 213 6.90 16.15 -3.21
CA SER A 213 6.70 16.19 -1.76
C SER A 213 6.89 17.60 -1.18
N PRO A 214 8.01 18.32 -1.46
CA PRO A 214 8.18 19.70 -1.04
C PRO A 214 7.19 20.67 -1.68
N GLU A 215 6.91 20.51 -2.98
CA GLU A 215 5.99 21.38 -3.73
C GLU A 215 4.57 21.35 -3.15
N LYS A 216 4.08 20.14 -2.85
CA LYS A 216 2.71 19.90 -2.36
C LYS A 216 2.61 19.85 -0.84
N GLN A 217 3.72 19.96 -0.12
CA GLN A 217 3.79 19.81 1.34
C GLN A 217 3.19 18.47 1.81
N VAL A 218 3.47 17.40 1.07
CA VAL A 218 3.01 16.03 1.39
C VAL A 218 4.15 15.24 1.99
N GLU A 219 3.89 14.60 3.12
CA GLU A 219 4.88 13.76 3.78
C GLU A 219 5.10 12.45 3.00
N VAL A 220 6.33 11.94 3.09
CA VAL A 220 6.74 10.69 2.44
C VAL A 220 6.81 9.58 3.48
N TYR A 221 6.18 8.45 3.19
CA TYR A 221 6.33 7.23 3.96
C TYR A 221 7.25 6.25 3.22
N ASN A 222 8.37 5.89 3.85
CA ASN A 222 9.24 4.83 3.35
C ASN A 222 8.61 3.47 3.69
N ALA A 223 8.29 2.70 2.66
CA ALA A 223 7.73 1.36 2.76
C ALA A 223 8.78 0.31 2.37
N ILE A 224 8.72 -0.84 3.03
CA ILE A 224 9.39 -2.07 2.58
C ILE A 224 8.24 -3.05 2.35
N PHE A 225 7.92 -3.27 1.07
CA PHE A 225 6.86 -4.18 0.64
C PHE A 225 7.37 -5.62 0.77
N GLU A 226 6.48 -6.52 1.21
CA GLU A 226 6.71 -7.92 1.56
C GLU A 226 7.38 -8.21 2.91
N PHE A 227 6.66 -8.95 3.76
CA PHE A 227 7.20 -9.46 5.03
C PHE A 227 8.31 -10.50 4.82
N MET A 228 8.48 -11.03 3.60
CA MET A 228 9.63 -11.88 3.25
C MET A 228 10.96 -11.15 3.50
N TYR A 229 11.02 -9.84 3.22
CA TYR A 229 12.19 -9.05 3.57
C TYR A 229 12.30 -8.82 5.07
N ILE A 230 11.21 -8.78 5.84
CA ILE A 230 11.31 -8.77 7.32
C ILE A 230 11.92 -10.09 7.82
N LEU A 231 11.51 -11.22 7.26
CA LEU A 231 12.03 -12.54 7.63
C LEU A 231 13.50 -12.75 7.23
N GLN A 232 13.98 -12.01 6.22
CA GLN A 232 15.35 -12.11 5.71
C GLN A 232 16.27 -10.95 6.12
N SER A 233 15.74 -9.82 6.59
CA SER A 233 16.53 -8.60 6.80
C SER A 233 17.14 -8.49 8.20
N THR A 234 18.47 -8.54 8.19
CA THR A 234 19.37 -7.76 9.04
C THR A 234 19.59 -6.33 8.50
N TYR A 235 18.82 -5.90 7.48
CA TYR A 235 19.03 -4.63 6.78
C TYR A 235 18.47 -3.44 7.56
N LEU A 236 19.35 -2.46 7.73
CA LEU A 236 19.29 -1.30 8.60
C LEU A 236 18.10 -0.37 8.34
N PRO A 237 17.64 0.38 9.37
CA PRO A 237 16.61 1.40 9.22
C PRO A 237 17.16 2.58 8.41
N PHE A 238 16.67 2.78 7.19
CA PHE A 238 16.88 4.03 6.48
C PHE A 238 16.01 5.11 7.12
N ASN A 239 16.68 6.09 7.73
CA ASN A 239 16.06 7.26 8.35
C ASN A 239 15.21 8.03 7.32
N VAL A 240 14.12 8.60 7.82
CA VAL A 240 13.38 9.73 7.22
C VAL A 240 14.41 10.72 6.66
N LEU A 241 14.36 10.97 5.34
CA LEU A 241 15.10 12.07 4.74
C LEU A 241 14.58 13.36 5.41
N LYS A 242 15.44 13.98 6.22
CA LYS A 242 15.26 15.36 6.69
C LYS A 242 15.53 16.33 5.56
#